data_AF-A0AA38L2N3-F1
#
_entry.id   AF-A0AA38L2N3-F1
#
_cell.length_a   1.000
_cell.length_b   1.000
_cell.length_c   1.000
_cell.angle_alpha   90.00
_cell.angle_beta   90.00
_cell.angle_gamma   90.00
#
_symmetry.space_group_name_H-M   'P 1'
#
loop_
_entity.id
_entity.type
_entity.pdbx_description
1 polymer ?
#
loop_
_entity_poly.entity_id
_entity_poly.type
_entity_poly.pdbx_seq_one_letter_code
_entity_poly.pdbx_strand_id
1 'polypeptide(L)'
;PEIAQKYGDKLWLKLRSLYEKAKELAECEVTVSIDLISQLDTIKSGQSVSQRRNHEVSQQKRKRVKADRDGSRLTLPVVSQQATLNLINVTAGVQVAARITPDNADKDQWIVVKVTRYDKDATKYEVFDEEPGDNEESSQRNYKLPPSCIIPFPKRTDPSSARYFPYGSQVLAVYPGTTALYKATVAISHRKKKTY
;
A
#
# COMPACT_ATOMS: atom_id res chain seq x y z
N PRO A 1 -53.66 -12.51 33.80
CA PRO A 1 -52.42 -12.26 34.60
C PRO A 1 -51.27 -13.23 34.28
N GLU A 2 -51.52 -14.54 34.17
CA GLU A 2 -50.47 -15.57 34.06
C GLU A 2 -49.79 -15.65 32.67
N ILE A 3 -50.54 -15.38 31.60
CA ILE A 3 -50.04 -15.43 30.20
C ILE A 3 -49.03 -14.31 29.92
N ALA A 4 -49.21 -13.14 30.54
CA ALA A 4 -48.28 -12.01 30.44
C ALA A 4 -46.95 -12.32 31.13
N GLN A 5 -46.99 -13.07 32.24
CA GLN A 5 -45.80 -13.50 32.97
C GLN A 5 -44.97 -14.50 32.17
N LYS A 6 -45.62 -15.49 31.54
CA LYS A 6 -44.97 -16.44 30.62
C LYS A 6 -44.32 -15.77 29.40
N TYR A 7 -44.87 -14.66 28.92
CA TYR A 7 -44.29 -13.88 27.82
C TYR A 7 -43.03 -13.12 28.28
N GLY A 8 -43.05 -12.57 29.50
CA GLY A 8 -41.87 -11.99 30.15
C GLY A 8 -40.73 -13.01 30.29
N ASP A 9 -41.03 -14.23 30.76
CA ASP A 9 -40.02 -15.29 30.92
C ASP A 9 -39.35 -15.68 29.60
N LYS A 10 -40.12 -15.75 28.51
CA LYS A 10 -39.59 -16.03 27.17
C LYS A 10 -38.67 -14.91 26.66
N LEU A 11 -39.01 -13.65 26.95
CA LEU A 11 -38.17 -12.51 26.61
C LEU A 11 -36.86 -12.52 27.40
N TRP A 12 -36.91 -12.83 28.69
CA TRP A 12 -35.71 -12.96 29.53
C TRP A 12 -34.77 -14.07 29.06
N LEU A 13 -35.31 -15.23 28.68
CA LEU A 13 -34.52 -16.32 28.11
C LEU A 13 -33.88 -15.93 26.77
N LYS A 14 -34.63 -15.25 25.91
CA LYS A 14 -34.10 -14.74 24.63
C LYS A 14 -33.01 -13.70 24.84
N LEU A 15 -33.20 -12.78 25.78
CA LEU A 15 -32.21 -11.77 26.14
C LEU A 15 -30.92 -12.43 26.65
N ARG A 16 -31.04 -13.38 27.57
CA ARG A 16 -29.89 -14.14 28.08
C ARG A 16 -29.12 -14.85 26.97
N SER A 17 -29.83 -15.55 26.08
CA SER A 17 -29.21 -16.24 24.94
C SER A 17 -28.47 -15.28 24.00
N LEU A 18 -29.03 -14.08 23.76
CA LEU A 18 -28.36 -13.06 22.96
C LEU A 18 -27.07 -12.55 23.61
N TYR A 19 -27.09 -12.29 24.92
CA TYR A 19 -25.89 -11.88 25.65
C TYR A 19 -24.82 -12.96 25.70
N GLU A 20 -25.22 -14.22 25.88
CA GLU A 20 -24.30 -15.36 25.89
C GLU A 20 -23.62 -15.52 24.54
N LYS A 21 -24.39 -15.47 23.44
CA LYS A 21 -23.85 -15.46 22.08
C LYS A 21 -22.94 -14.26 21.81
N ALA A 22 -23.33 -13.07 22.26
CA ALA A 22 -22.52 -11.87 22.09
C ALA A 22 -21.18 -11.98 22.85
N LYS A 23 -21.20 -12.57 24.05
CA LYS A 23 -19.99 -12.84 24.83
C LYS A 23 -19.07 -13.82 24.12
N GLU A 24 -19.59 -14.94 23.64
CA GLU A 24 -18.80 -15.93 22.88
C GLU A 24 -18.15 -15.29 21.64
N LEU A 25 -18.91 -14.50 20.88
CA LEU A 25 -18.38 -13.80 19.70
C LEU A 25 -17.27 -12.82 20.07
N ALA A 26 -17.41 -12.09 21.18
CA ALA A 26 -16.37 -11.18 21.67
C ALA A 26 -15.10 -11.94 22.09
N GLU A 27 -15.23 -13.07 22.80
CA GLU A 27 -14.10 -13.92 23.18
C GLU A 27 -13.41 -14.52 21.94
N CYS A 28 -14.18 -14.94 20.93
CA CYS A 28 -13.65 -15.38 19.64
C CYS A 28 -12.89 -14.26 18.92
N GLU A 29 -13.44 -13.04 18.85
CA GLU A 29 -12.79 -11.88 18.21
C GLU A 29 -11.44 -11.56 18.89
N VAL A 30 -11.40 -11.57 20.22
CA VAL A 30 -10.16 -11.37 20.99
C VAL A 30 -9.14 -12.45 20.65
N THR A 31 -9.55 -13.71 20.60
CA THR A 31 -8.65 -14.83 20.29
C THR A 31 -8.07 -14.71 18.88
N VAL A 32 -8.92 -14.43 17.89
CA VAL A 32 -8.48 -14.22 16.49
C VAL A 32 -7.53 -13.02 16.38
N SER A 33 -7.80 -11.94 17.11
CA SER A 33 -6.94 -10.76 17.13
C SER A 33 -5.56 -11.06 17.69
N ILE A 34 -5.48 -11.82 18.79
CA ILE A 34 -4.22 -12.26 19.40
C ILE A 34 -3.41 -13.13 18.42
N ASP A 35 -4.07 -14.08 17.76
CA ASP A 35 -3.40 -14.94 16.77
C ASP A 35 -2.82 -14.12 15.60
N LEU A 36 -3.61 -13.18 15.06
CA LEU A 36 -3.16 -12.32 13.97
C LEU A 36 -1.95 -11.44 14.37
N ILE A 37 -1.95 -10.92 15.61
CA ILE A 37 -0.81 -10.16 16.16
C ILE A 37 0.43 -11.06 16.23
N SER A 38 0.30 -12.30 16.69
CA SER A 38 1.40 -13.26 16.76
C SER A 38 1.98 -13.58 15.37
N GLN A 39 1.12 -13.77 14.36
CA GLN A 39 1.54 -13.97 12.98
C GLN A 39 2.32 -12.74 12.45
N LEU A 40 1.83 -11.53 12.72
CA LEU A 40 2.51 -10.29 12.32
C LEU A 40 3.88 -10.15 12.98
N ASP A 41 4.02 -10.48 14.27
CA ASP A 41 5.31 -10.41 14.96
C ASP A 41 6.29 -11.49 14.46
N THR A 42 5.80 -12.66 14.07
CA THR A 42 6.61 -13.69 13.40
C THR A 42 7.18 -13.17 12.08
N ILE A 43 6.36 -12.47 11.27
CA ILE A 43 6.80 -11.87 10.00
C ILE A 43 7.83 -10.75 10.25
N LYS A 44 7.63 -9.91 11.27
CA LYS A 44 8.60 -8.86 11.65
C LYS A 44 9.93 -9.44 12.13
N SER A 45 9.90 -10.52 12.91
CA SER A 45 11.10 -11.12 13.51
C SER A 45 11.87 -12.04 12.53
N GLY A 46 11.14 -12.65 11.58
CA GLY A 46 11.68 -13.56 10.55
C GLY A 46 12.56 -12.92 9.47
N GLN A 47 12.77 -11.60 9.47
CA GLN A 47 13.75 -10.95 8.57
C GLN A 47 15.21 -11.04 9.05
N SER A 48 15.52 -11.72 10.16
CA SER A 48 16.88 -11.79 10.70
C SER A 48 17.62 -13.14 10.53
N VAL A 49 17.03 -14.16 9.88
CA VAL A 49 17.64 -15.51 9.84
C VAL A 49 17.77 -16.07 8.42
N SER A 50 18.75 -15.58 7.68
CA SER A 50 19.50 -16.27 6.61
C SER A 50 20.49 -15.25 6.03
N GLN A 51 21.82 -15.36 6.11
CA GLN A 51 22.67 -16.53 5.98
C GLN A 51 23.97 -16.33 6.77
N ARG A 52 24.32 -17.26 7.66
CA ARG A 52 25.73 -17.57 7.96
C ARG A 52 25.84 -19.08 8.17
N ARG A 53 25.95 -19.83 7.07
CA ARG A 53 26.57 -21.16 7.11
C ARG A 53 28.06 -20.97 6.80
N ASN A 54 28.86 -21.67 7.58
CA ASN A 54 30.30 -21.57 7.69
C ASN A 54 31.05 -21.83 6.36
N HIS A 55 32.14 -21.08 6.16
CA HIS A 55 33.27 -21.53 5.34
C HIS A 55 34.57 -21.06 5.98
N GLU A 56 35.22 -21.98 6.67
CA GLU A 56 36.59 -21.93 7.13
C GLU A 56 37.49 -22.36 5.97
N VAL A 57 38.17 -21.43 5.28
CA VAL A 57 39.37 -21.74 4.47
C VAL A 57 40.28 -20.51 4.39
N SER A 58 41.44 -20.65 5.04
CA SER A 58 42.80 -20.24 4.62
C SER A 58 43.09 -18.81 4.14
N GLN A 59 43.96 -18.15 4.90
CA GLN A 59 44.65 -16.92 4.50
C GLN A 59 45.65 -17.18 3.36
N GLN A 60 45.61 -16.38 2.29
CA GLN A 60 46.80 -16.12 1.47
C GLN A 60 46.70 -14.78 0.71
N LYS A 61 47.64 -13.87 1.05
CA LYS A 61 48.14 -12.68 0.34
C LYS A 61 47.83 -12.62 -1.17
N ARG A 62 47.37 -11.45 -1.66
CA ARG A 62 48.07 -10.60 -2.68
C ARG A 62 47.23 -9.40 -3.19
N LYS A 63 47.71 -8.19 -2.84
CA LYS A 63 48.08 -7.04 -3.71
C LYS A 63 47.10 -6.51 -4.81
N ARG A 64 46.59 -5.28 -4.55
CA ARG A 64 46.48 -4.08 -5.44
C ARG A 64 45.36 -4.04 -6.52
N VAL A 65 44.50 -3.02 -6.46
CA VAL A 65 44.42 -1.82 -7.36
C VAL A 65 43.11 -1.04 -7.08
N LYS A 66 43.22 0.29 -7.05
CA LYS A 66 42.16 1.31 -6.92
C LYS A 66 41.10 1.21 -8.03
N ALA A 67 39.83 1.39 -7.70
CA ALA A 67 38.87 2.04 -8.58
C ALA A 67 37.73 2.66 -7.76
N ASP A 68 37.64 3.97 -7.90
CA ASP A 68 36.60 4.87 -7.40
C ASP A 68 35.28 4.56 -8.12
N ARG A 69 34.22 4.27 -7.37
CA ARG A 69 32.83 4.43 -7.82
C ARG A 69 31.90 4.34 -6.62
N ASP A 70 31.54 5.51 -6.12
CA ASP A 70 30.52 5.74 -5.11
C ASP A 70 29.14 5.40 -5.69
N GLY A 71 28.83 4.10 -5.75
CA GLY A 71 27.52 3.57 -6.09
C GLY A 71 26.69 3.48 -4.83
N SER A 72 26.13 4.61 -4.39
CA SER A 72 25.10 4.68 -3.37
C SER A 72 23.88 3.86 -3.81
N ARG A 73 23.95 2.54 -3.63
CA ARG A 73 22.80 1.64 -3.64
C ARG A 73 21.94 2.05 -2.45
N LEU A 74 20.97 2.93 -2.71
CA LEU A 74 19.86 3.17 -1.83
C LEU A 74 19.04 1.87 -1.74
N THR A 75 19.50 0.95 -0.91
CA THR A 75 18.65 -0.08 -0.33
C THR A 75 17.62 0.68 0.49
N LEU A 76 16.42 0.86 -0.04
CA LEU A 76 15.26 1.35 0.69
C LEU A 76 14.71 0.19 1.54
N PRO A 77 14.95 0.13 2.86
CA PRO A 77 14.28 -0.84 3.72
C PRO A 77 13.10 -0.11 4.39
N VAL A 78 12.21 0.46 3.58
CA VAL A 78 10.98 1.12 4.07
C VAL A 78 9.83 0.83 3.12
N VAL A 79 9.67 -0.44 2.72
CA VAL A 79 8.33 -0.96 2.39
C VAL A 79 7.68 -1.34 3.72
N SER A 80 7.57 -0.34 4.60
CA SER A 80 6.90 -0.43 5.90
C SER A 80 5.40 -0.61 5.65
N GLN A 81 4.72 -1.31 6.55
CA GLN A 81 3.29 -1.72 6.58
C GLN A 81 2.26 -0.75 5.94
N GLN A 82 2.59 0.51 5.75
CA GLN A 82 1.82 1.45 4.93
C GLN A 82 1.65 0.97 3.48
N ALA A 83 2.65 0.32 2.86
CA ALA A 83 2.54 -0.16 1.48
C ALA A 83 1.49 -1.28 1.33
N THR A 84 1.35 -2.15 2.34
CA THR A 84 0.32 -3.21 2.34
C THR A 84 -1.07 -2.62 2.57
N LEU A 85 -1.24 -1.68 3.50
CA LEU A 85 -2.49 -0.93 3.70
C LEU A 85 -2.90 -0.12 2.46
N ASN A 86 -1.91 0.41 1.75
CA ASN A 86 -2.10 1.16 0.52
C ASN A 86 -2.62 0.28 -0.62
N LEU A 87 -2.22 -0.99 -0.70
CA LEU A 87 -2.75 -1.94 -1.69
C LEU A 87 -4.23 -2.29 -1.45
N ILE A 88 -4.66 -2.32 -0.18
CA ILE A 88 -6.08 -2.50 0.19
C ILE A 88 -6.95 -1.35 -0.35
N ASN A 89 -6.35 -0.17 -0.60
CA ASN A 89 -7.06 0.99 -1.13
C ASN A 89 -7.20 1.00 -2.66
N VAL A 90 -6.64 0.02 -3.36
CA VAL A 90 -6.68 -0.10 -4.82
C VAL A 90 -7.90 -0.92 -5.24
N THR A 91 -9.09 -0.33 -5.18
CA THR A 91 -10.34 -0.93 -5.68
C THR A 91 -10.70 -0.38 -7.06
N ALA A 92 -11.59 -1.08 -7.77
CA ALA A 92 -12.14 -0.58 -9.03
C ALA A 92 -12.74 0.83 -8.86
N GLY A 93 -12.49 1.71 -9.83
CA GLY A 93 -12.90 3.11 -9.85
C GLY A 93 -11.94 4.08 -9.16
N VAL A 94 -10.92 3.60 -8.43
CA VAL A 94 -9.95 4.47 -7.74
C VAL A 94 -8.87 4.94 -8.71
N GLN A 95 -8.53 6.23 -8.64
CA GLN A 95 -7.38 6.79 -9.35
C GLN A 95 -6.08 6.45 -8.63
N VAL A 96 -5.09 6.02 -9.40
CA VAL A 96 -3.76 5.63 -8.94
C VAL A 96 -2.72 6.13 -9.93
N ALA A 97 -1.47 6.29 -9.49
CA ALA A 97 -0.36 6.48 -10.41
C ALA A 97 0.19 5.13 -10.85
N ALA A 98 0.38 4.94 -12.15
CA ALA A 98 0.85 3.70 -12.74
C ALA A 98 2.09 3.93 -13.60
N ARG A 99 3.08 3.05 -13.45
CA ARG A 99 4.25 3.02 -14.32
C ARG A 99 3.96 2.16 -15.54
N ILE A 100 3.91 2.79 -16.71
CA ILE A 100 3.59 2.11 -17.98
C ILE A 100 4.82 1.60 -18.73
N THR A 101 6.02 2.06 -18.34
CA THR A 101 7.28 1.62 -18.95
C THR A 101 7.77 0.29 -18.38
N PRO A 102 8.36 -0.58 -19.21
CA PRO A 102 9.01 -1.80 -18.74
C PRO A 102 10.26 -1.46 -17.92
N ASP A 103 10.70 -2.40 -17.06
CA ASP A 103 11.83 -2.23 -16.12
C ASP A 103 13.17 -1.83 -16.77
N ASN A 104 13.32 -2.00 -18.09
CA ASN A 104 14.55 -1.73 -18.83
C ASN A 104 14.51 -0.42 -19.65
N ALA A 105 13.55 0.46 -19.39
CA ALA A 105 13.48 1.76 -20.05
C ALA A 105 14.43 2.77 -19.38
N ASP A 106 15.07 3.63 -20.17
CA ASP A 106 15.96 4.69 -19.67
C ASP A 106 15.23 5.76 -18.83
N LYS A 107 13.88 5.79 -18.92
CA LYS A 107 13.03 6.75 -18.21
C LYS A 107 11.74 6.05 -17.76
N ASP A 108 11.47 6.11 -16.46
CA ASP A 108 10.19 5.67 -15.92
C ASP A 108 9.10 6.68 -16.29
N GLN A 109 8.06 6.23 -17.01
CA GLN A 109 6.88 7.05 -17.27
C GLN A 109 5.75 6.65 -16.33
N TRP A 110 5.29 7.62 -15.55
CA TRP A 110 4.19 7.47 -14.61
C TRP A 110 2.99 8.28 -15.11
N ILE A 111 1.81 7.66 -15.10
CA ILE A 111 0.56 8.30 -15.51
C ILE A 111 -0.52 8.07 -14.46
N VAL A 112 -1.47 9.00 -14.36
CA VAL A 112 -2.67 8.87 -13.54
C VAL A 112 -3.67 8.02 -14.30
N VAL A 113 -4.04 6.89 -13.71
CA VAL A 113 -4.97 5.92 -14.30
C VAL A 113 -6.04 5.56 -13.29
N LYS A 114 -7.17 5.07 -13.79
CA LYS A 114 -8.27 4.54 -13.00
C LYS A 114 -8.24 3.02 -13.01
N VAL A 115 -8.33 2.41 -11.84
CA VAL A 115 -8.38 0.95 -11.73
C VAL A 115 -9.73 0.47 -12.26
N THR A 116 -9.73 -0.45 -13.22
CA THR A 116 -10.97 -1.08 -13.73
C THR A 116 -11.22 -2.38 -12.97
N ARG A 117 -10.21 -3.23 -12.89
CA ARG A 117 -10.34 -4.57 -12.32
C ARG A 117 -9.04 -5.04 -11.69
N TYR A 118 -9.14 -5.87 -10.66
CA TYR A 118 -8.01 -6.59 -10.09
C TYR A 118 -8.16 -8.08 -10.34
N ASP A 119 -7.17 -8.66 -11.00
CA ASP A 119 -7.06 -10.09 -11.21
C ASP A 119 -6.31 -10.72 -10.03
N LYS A 120 -7.05 -11.45 -9.18
CA LYS A 120 -6.50 -12.08 -7.96
C LYS A 120 -5.60 -13.28 -8.30
N ASP A 121 -5.85 -13.96 -9.40
CA ASP A 121 -5.11 -15.15 -9.80
C ASP A 121 -3.76 -14.76 -10.41
N ALA A 122 -3.74 -13.72 -11.24
CA ALA A 122 -2.51 -13.21 -11.84
C ALA A 122 -1.78 -12.15 -10.99
N THR A 123 -2.39 -11.68 -9.89
CA THR A 123 -1.94 -10.53 -9.07
C THR A 123 -1.65 -9.28 -9.91
N LYS A 124 -2.48 -9.02 -10.93
CA LYS A 124 -2.33 -7.90 -11.87
C LYS A 124 -3.53 -6.97 -11.79
N TYR A 125 -3.27 -5.67 -11.88
CA TYR A 125 -4.31 -4.67 -12.00
C TYR A 125 -4.50 -4.29 -13.46
N GLU A 126 -5.76 -4.27 -13.87
CA GLU A 126 -6.20 -3.67 -15.12
C GLU A 126 -6.56 -2.21 -14.83
N VAL A 127 -5.80 -1.30 -15.42
CA VAL A 127 -5.94 0.14 -15.23
C VAL A 127 -6.21 0.82 -16.56
N PHE A 128 -6.98 1.90 -16.50
CA PHE A 128 -7.51 2.65 -17.62
C PHE A 128 -7.02 4.10 -17.59
N ASP A 129 -6.47 4.59 -18.69
CA ASP A 129 -6.09 5.99 -18.84
C ASP A 129 -7.30 6.84 -19.27
N GLU A 130 -7.65 7.88 -18.50
CA GLU A 130 -8.78 8.79 -18.76
C GLU A 130 -8.38 10.02 -19.60
N GLU A 131 -7.16 10.08 -20.18
CA GLU A 131 -6.78 11.18 -21.08
C GLU A 131 -7.82 11.34 -22.22
N PRO A 132 -8.46 12.51 -22.37
CA PRO A 132 -9.44 12.73 -23.41
C PRO A 132 -8.69 12.75 -24.74
N GLY A 133 -8.80 11.66 -25.51
CA GLY A 133 -8.22 11.58 -26.83
C GLY A 133 -8.79 12.69 -27.71
N ASP A 134 -7.93 13.60 -28.15
CA ASP A 134 -8.20 14.65 -29.15
C ASP A 134 -8.44 14.08 -30.57
N ASN A 135 -8.77 12.79 -30.68
CA ASN A 135 -9.05 12.17 -31.97
C ASN A 135 -10.14 11.12 -31.80
N GLU A 136 -11.19 11.27 -32.60
CA GLU A 136 -12.26 10.28 -32.81
C GLU A 136 -11.63 8.97 -33.33
N GLU A 137 -11.16 8.09 -32.44
CA GLU A 137 -11.06 6.63 -32.59
C GLU A 137 -10.16 6.05 -31.47
N SER A 138 -10.78 5.64 -30.35
CA SER A 138 -10.32 4.52 -29.51
C SER A 138 -8.93 4.57 -28.84
N SER A 139 -8.47 5.69 -28.27
CA SER A 139 -7.26 5.69 -27.40
C SER A 139 -7.52 5.26 -25.94
N GLN A 140 -8.51 4.40 -25.70
CA GLN A 140 -8.73 3.76 -24.40
C GLN A 140 -7.63 2.73 -24.12
N ARG A 141 -6.47 3.20 -23.63
CA ARG A 141 -5.33 2.32 -23.32
C ARG A 141 -5.56 1.64 -21.98
N ASN A 142 -5.89 0.36 -22.05
CA ASN A 142 -5.95 -0.52 -20.89
C ASN A 142 -4.57 -1.14 -20.65
N TYR A 143 -4.03 -0.98 -19.45
CA TYR A 143 -2.74 -1.54 -19.05
C TYR A 143 -2.92 -2.62 -18.01
N LYS A 144 -2.18 -3.73 -18.15
CA LYS A 144 -2.11 -4.81 -17.15
C LYS A 144 -0.79 -4.72 -16.40
N LEU A 145 -0.81 -4.20 -15.18
CA LEU A 145 0.39 -3.88 -14.41
C LEU A 145 0.45 -4.67 -13.09
N PRO A 146 1.65 -5.08 -12.66
CA PRO A 146 1.84 -5.64 -11.32
C PRO A 146 1.67 -4.55 -10.24
N PRO A 147 1.40 -4.94 -8.99
CA PRO A 147 1.27 -4.01 -7.86
C PRO A 147 2.52 -3.14 -7.62
N SER A 148 3.71 -3.62 -8.02
CA SER A 148 4.96 -2.85 -7.91
C SER A 148 5.00 -1.61 -8.80
N CYS A 149 4.21 -1.59 -9.89
CA CYS A 149 4.11 -0.46 -10.80
C CYS A 149 2.96 0.49 -10.44
N ILE A 150 2.35 0.35 -9.26
CA ILE A 150 1.15 1.11 -8.87
C ILE A 150 1.40 1.84 -7.55
N ILE A 151 1.13 3.14 -7.56
CA ILE A 151 1.17 4.01 -6.40
C ILE A 151 -0.25 4.51 -6.13
N PRO A 152 -0.91 4.01 -5.08
CA PRO A 152 -2.24 4.49 -4.72
C PRO A 152 -2.19 5.91 -4.15
N PHE A 153 -3.21 6.69 -4.48
CA PHE A 153 -3.37 8.01 -3.87
C PHE A 153 -4.00 7.90 -2.47
N PRO A 154 -3.67 8.84 -1.56
CA PRO A 154 -4.32 8.94 -0.26
C PRO A 154 -5.85 9.08 -0.42
N LYS A 155 -6.61 8.41 0.46
CA LYS A 155 -8.07 8.52 0.46
C LYS A 155 -8.50 9.96 0.79
N ARG A 156 -9.39 10.53 -0.03
CA ARG A 156 -9.96 11.89 0.16
C ARG A 156 -10.66 12.07 1.51
N THR A 157 -11.09 10.99 2.15
CA THR A 157 -11.81 10.99 3.42
C THR A 157 -10.93 11.27 4.65
N ASP A 158 -9.60 11.12 4.57
CA ASP A 158 -8.71 11.45 5.69
C ASP A 158 -7.47 12.21 5.23
N PRO A 159 -7.50 13.57 5.25
CA PRO A 159 -6.33 14.37 4.91
C PRO A 159 -5.16 14.16 5.89
N SER A 160 -5.39 13.57 7.07
CA SER A 160 -4.33 13.23 8.03
C SER A 160 -3.50 12.03 7.56
N SER A 161 -4.06 11.17 6.70
CA SER A 161 -3.34 10.06 6.08
C SER A 161 -2.44 10.51 4.93
N ALA A 162 -2.53 11.77 4.48
CA ALA A 162 -1.68 12.29 3.42
C ALA A 162 -0.24 12.47 3.94
N ARG A 163 0.73 11.89 3.23
CA ARG A 163 2.14 11.99 3.59
C ARG A 163 2.61 13.43 3.42
N TYR A 164 3.15 14.01 4.50
CA TYR A 164 3.84 15.30 4.44
C TYR A 164 5.20 15.11 3.78
N PHE A 165 5.50 15.88 2.74
CA PHE A 165 6.80 15.89 2.10
C PHE A 165 7.58 17.15 2.53
N PRO A 166 8.70 17.02 3.25
CA PRO A 166 9.51 18.17 3.64
C PRO A 166 10.18 18.84 2.42
N TYR A 167 10.62 20.08 2.60
CA TYR A 167 11.40 20.82 1.59
C TYR A 167 12.61 20.00 1.11
N GLY A 168 12.86 20.01 -0.20
CA GLY A 168 13.95 19.25 -0.81
C GLY A 168 13.64 17.78 -1.08
N SER A 169 12.46 17.28 -0.68
CA SER A 169 12.05 15.90 -1.01
C SER A 169 11.84 15.72 -2.51
N GLN A 170 12.30 14.59 -3.04
CA GLN A 170 11.99 14.16 -4.40
C GLN A 170 10.62 13.47 -4.41
N VAL A 171 9.73 13.92 -5.28
CA VAL A 171 8.37 13.40 -5.44
C VAL A 171 8.03 13.22 -6.92
N LEU A 172 7.00 12.44 -7.20
CA LEU A 172 6.33 12.45 -8.50
C LEU A 172 5.15 13.41 -8.40
N ALA A 173 5.08 14.37 -9.31
CA ALA A 173 4.04 15.39 -9.33
C ALA A 173 3.41 15.49 -10.72
N VAL A 174 2.10 15.72 -10.75
CA VAL A 174 1.35 15.96 -11.99
C VAL A 174 1.64 17.39 -12.47
N TYR A 175 1.97 17.55 -13.76
CA TYR A 175 2.07 18.88 -14.35
C TYR A 175 0.65 19.40 -14.66
N PRO A 176 0.34 20.70 -14.40
CA PRO A 176 -0.99 21.25 -14.66
C PRO A 176 -1.47 20.98 -16.08
N GLY A 177 -2.69 20.45 -16.22
CA GLY A 177 -3.28 20.12 -17.52
C GLY A 177 -2.81 18.80 -18.15
N THR A 178 -2.03 17.98 -17.43
CA THR A 178 -1.57 16.67 -17.90
C THR A 178 -2.02 15.55 -16.96
N THR A 179 -2.04 14.31 -17.45
CA THR A 179 -2.24 13.10 -16.63
C THR A 179 -0.91 12.42 -16.26
N ALA A 180 0.23 12.92 -16.75
CA ALA A 180 1.54 12.37 -16.47
C ALA A 180 2.14 12.91 -15.17
N LEU A 181 2.90 12.05 -14.47
CA LEU A 181 3.66 12.40 -13.29
C LEU A 181 5.15 12.51 -13.64
N TYR A 182 5.77 13.60 -13.20
CA TYR A 182 7.18 13.89 -13.41
C TYR A 182 7.92 14.00 -12.08
N LYS A 183 9.21 13.67 -12.11
CA LYS A 183 10.10 13.86 -10.96
C LYS A 183 10.24 15.35 -10.65
N ALA A 184 9.92 15.73 -9.42
CA ALA A 184 9.97 17.09 -8.93
C ALA A 184 10.60 17.17 -7.53
N THR A 185 11.05 18.36 -7.16
CA THR A 185 11.58 18.66 -5.82
C THR A 185 10.61 19.59 -5.09
N VAL A 186 10.28 19.26 -3.85
CA VAL A 186 9.35 20.07 -3.04
C VAL A 186 9.99 21.40 -2.66
N ALA A 187 9.49 22.50 -3.24
CA ALA A 187 10.00 23.85 -3.04
C ALA A 187 9.32 24.60 -1.87
N ILE A 188 8.08 24.26 -1.51
CA ILE A 188 7.38 24.87 -0.38
C ILE A 188 6.72 23.75 0.42
N SER A 189 7.22 23.55 1.64
CA SER A 189 6.55 22.73 2.64
C SER A 189 5.31 23.51 3.07
N HIS A 190 4.11 22.92 2.94
CA HIS A 190 2.86 23.61 3.28
C HIS A 190 2.89 24.01 4.76
N ARG A 191 3.23 25.28 5.01
CA ARG A 191 3.04 25.92 6.30
C ARG A 191 1.53 26.13 6.43
N LYS A 192 0.92 25.55 7.48
CA LYS A 192 -0.47 25.87 7.83
C LYS A 192 -0.61 27.39 7.84
N LYS A 193 -1.49 27.94 7.01
CA LYS A 193 -1.84 29.36 7.07
C LYS A 193 -2.33 29.61 8.49
N LYS A 194 -1.63 30.44 9.26
CA LYS A 194 -2.17 30.98 10.52
C LYS A 194 -3.35 31.84 10.10
N THR A 195 -4.57 31.37 10.36
CA THR A 195 -5.74 32.23 10.44
C THR A 195 -5.48 33.19 11.61
N TYR A 196 -5.35 34.48 11.28
CA TYR A 196 -5.32 35.58 12.24
C TYR A 196 -6.72 35.82 12.80
#